data_AF-A0A0Q4GG19-F1
#
_entry.id   AF-A0A0Q4GG19-F1
#
_cell.length_a   1.000
_cell.length_b   1.000
_cell.length_c   1.000
_cell.angle_alpha   90.00
_cell.angle_beta   90.00
_cell.angle_gamma   90.00
#
_symmetry.space_group_name_H-M   'P 1'
#
loop_
_entity.id
_entity.type
_entity.pdbx_description
1 polymer ?
#
loop_
_entity_poly.entity_id
_entity_poly.type
_entity_poly.pdbx_seq_one_letter_code
_entity_poly.pdbx_strand_id
1 'polypeptide(L)'
;MAQDTLTPSTAAPDASAAEAPVVDIRGLWTAFGTPPRQVVVHQDLALRIARGEILSLVGGSGTGKTVLLRQMLGLEVPTRGEVEVLGEPASQMGRRGASSRVGMLFQHGALFSAFSVLDNIAFALRELKTLPTALARDVAMVKLQMVGLKAQDGAKMPADLSGGMVKRVALARALAMDPPLLLLDEPTAGLDPSASDDFCELLRSLHQELGLTVVMVTHDLDTLFALSTRVAVLADKRVITSGPPAEVATFDHPFTRTYFQGERGRRAVVELPPAPPSAPADNRTH
;
A
#
# COMPACT_ATOMS: atom_id res chain seq x y z
N MET A 1 41.18 48.95 -22.99
CA MET A 1 41.27 47.55 -23.45
C MET A 1 41.60 46.69 -22.24
N ALA A 2 40.57 46.11 -21.62
CA ALA A 2 40.65 44.96 -20.72
C ALA A 2 39.22 44.43 -20.64
N GLN A 3 38.96 43.29 -21.28
CA GLN A 3 37.69 42.59 -21.23
C GLN A 3 37.77 41.58 -20.09
N ASP A 4 37.00 41.80 -19.03
CA ASP A 4 36.78 40.81 -17.96
C ASP A 4 36.02 39.62 -18.53
N THR A 5 36.70 38.48 -18.59
CA THR A 5 36.13 37.21 -19.03
C THR A 5 35.51 36.54 -17.81
N LEU A 6 34.20 36.71 -17.61
CA LEU A 6 33.42 35.89 -16.68
C LEU A 6 33.30 34.48 -17.23
N THR A 7 34.07 33.53 -16.69
CA THR A 7 33.78 32.10 -16.79
C THR A 7 32.52 31.77 -16.00
N PRO A 8 31.46 31.23 -16.61
CA PRO A 8 30.35 30.66 -15.84
C PRO A 8 30.82 29.33 -15.23
N SER A 9 30.77 29.27 -13.90
CA SER A 9 30.94 28.03 -13.14
C SER A 9 29.73 27.14 -13.43
N THR A 10 29.96 26.08 -14.19
CA THR A 10 28.97 25.03 -14.48
C THR A 10 28.78 24.20 -13.20
N ALA A 11 27.94 24.68 -12.29
CA ALA A 11 27.38 23.85 -11.24
C ALA A 11 26.51 22.77 -11.91
N ALA A 12 26.89 21.51 -11.73
CA ALA A 12 26.08 20.37 -12.09
C ALA A 12 24.68 20.51 -11.48
N PRO A 13 23.61 20.07 -12.15
CA PRO A 13 22.28 20.12 -11.59
C PRO A 13 22.25 19.22 -10.35
N ASP A 14 22.15 19.85 -9.18
CA ASP A 14 21.94 19.17 -7.91
C ASP A 14 20.76 18.21 -8.02
N ALA A 15 20.97 17.02 -7.47
CA ALA A 15 20.00 15.95 -7.38
C ALA A 15 18.64 16.49 -6.91
N SER A 16 17.67 16.43 -7.82
CA SER A 16 16.22 16.42 -7.61
C SER A 16 15.82 16.56 -6.14
N ALA A 17 15.26 17.72 -5.77
CA ALA A 17 14.52 17.90 -4.53
C ALA A 17 13.57 16.70 -4.34
N ALA A 18 13.94 15.79 -3.44
CA ALA A 18 13.20 14.56 -3.25
C ALA A 18 11.79 14.92 -2.77
N GLU A 19 10.79 14.58 -3.59
CA GLU A 19 9.39 14.82 -3.27
C GLU A 19 9.06 14.18 -1.90
N ALA A 20 8.32 14.89 -1.06
CA ALA A 20 8.05 14.44 0.31
C ALA A 20 7.35 13.06 0.31
N PRO A 21 7.77 12.11 1.17
CA PRO A 21 7.17 10.78 1.20
C PRO A 21 5.69 10.84 1.59
N VAL A 22 4.89 9.94 1.03
CA VAL A 22 3.47 9.77 1.38
C VAL A 22 3.34 9.15 2.77
N VAL A 23 4.28 8.29 3.17
CA VAL A 23 4.38 7.75 4.53
C VAL A 23 5.83 7.82 5.00
N ASP A 24 6.08 8.40 6.17
CA ASP A 24 7.38 8.43 6.84
C ASP A 24 7.24 7.88 8.27
N ILE A 25 7.90 6.74 8.52
CA ILE A 25 7.94 6.07 9.81
C ILE A 25 9.36 6.16 10.36
N ARG A 26 9.50 6.70 11.58
CA ARG A 26 10.79 7.00 12.18
C ARG A 26 10.87 6.44 13.61
N GLY A 27 11.82 5.52 13.84
CA GLY A 27 12.14 4.99 15.17
C GLY A 27 10.96 4.34 15.89
N LEU A 28 10.06 3.69 15.15
CA LEU A 28 8.79 3.19 15.65
C LEU A 28 8.98 2.03 16.63
N TRP A 29 8.36 2.16 17.81
CA TRP A 29 8.24 1.09 18.79
C TRP A 29 6.77 0.81 19.09
N THR A 30 6.40 -0.47 19.07
CA THR A 30 5.06 -0.92 19.43
C THR A 30 5.15 -2.09 20.38
N ALA A 31 4.51 -1.96 21.54
CA ALA A 31 4.42 -3.03 22.52
C ALA A 31 3.02 -3.13 23.13
N PHE A 32 2.56 -4.36 23.33
CA PHE A 32 1.23 -4.65 23.88
C PHE A 32 1.34 -5.24 25.30
N GLY A 33 0.33 -4.95 26.12
CA GLY A 33 0.30 -5.38 27.52
C GLY A 33 1.11 -4.50 28.45
N THR A 34 1.03 -4.80 29.74
CA THR A 34 1.75 -4.09 30.81
C THR A 34 2.86 -4.96 31.39
N PRO A 35 3.94 -4.37 31.92
CA PRO A 35 4.95 -5.12 32.65
C PRO A 35 4.32 -6.00 33.75
N PRO A 36 4.80 -7.25 33.95
CA PRO A 36 5.93 -7.90 33.29
C PRO A 36 5.58 -8.67 31.99
N ARG A 37 4.32 -8.66 31.53
CA ARG A 37 3.85 -9.45 30.36
C ARG A 37 3.82 -8.64 29.06
N GLN A 38 4.70 -7.65 28.93
CA GLN A 38 4.74 -6.79 27.76
C GLN A 38 5.36 -7.51 26.55
N VAL A 39 4.68 -7.48 25.40
CA VAL A 39 5.13 -8.08 24.14
C VAL A 39 5.49 -6.98 23.16
N VAL A 40 6.77 -6.87 22.81
CA VAL A 40 7.27 -5.91 21.81
C VAL A 40 7.12 -6.50 20.40
N VAL A 41 6.35 -5.80 19.56
CA VAL A 41 6.05 -6.19 18.17
C VAL A 41 6.95 -5.44 17.19
N HIS A 42 7.14 -4.13 17.38
CA HIS A 42 8.06 -3.32 16.58
C HIS A 42 9.13 -2.69 17.47
N GLN A 43 10.37 -2.66 16.99
CA GLN A 43 11.52 -2.14 17.68
C GLN A 43 12.40 -1.35 16.70
N ASP A 44 12.43 -0.03 16.87
CA ASP A 44 13.21 0.91 16.05
C ASP A 44 12.94 0.76 14.55
N LEU A 45 11.66 0.60 14.19
CA LEU A 45 11.25 0.40 12.82
C LEU A 45 11.25 1.75 12.07
N ALA A 46 11.91 1.78 10.91
CA ALA A 46 11.87 2.90 9.99
C ALA A 46 11.41 2.43 8.60
N LEU A 47 10.55 3.22 7.95
CA LEU A 47 10.03 2.91 6.63
C LEU A 47 9.56 4.20 5.94
N ARG A 48 9.98 4.39 4.69
CA ARG A 48 9.55 5.49 3.83
C ARG A 48 8.89 4.97 2.58
N ILE A 49 7.77 5.60 2.21
CA ILE A 49 6.96 5.26 1.04
C ILE A 49 6.80 6.51 0.20
N ALA A 50 7.32 6.47 -1.03
CA ALA A 50 7.24 7.57 -1.96
C ALA A 50 5.89 7.59 -2.68
N ARG A 51 5.53 8.74 -3.25
CA ARG A 51 4.32 8.89 -4.07
C ARG A 51 4.39 7.96 -5.29
N GLY A 52 3.29 7.28 -5.57
CA GLY A 52 3.19 6.37 -6.71
C GLY A 52 3.96 5.06 -6.52
N GLU A 53 4.43 4.73 -5.30
CA GLU A 53 4.92 3.38 -5.03
C GLU A 53 3.74 2.43 -4.77
N ILE A 54 3.85 1.21 -5.31
CA ILE A 54 3.17 0.03 -4.76
C ILE A 54 4.17 -0.70 -3.87
N LEU A 55 4.06 -0.51 -2.56
CA LEU A 55 4.87 -1.18 -1.56
C LEU A 55 4.17 -2.43 -1.02
N SER A 56 4.79 -3.59 -1.16
CA SER A 56 4.36 -4.81 -0.46
C SER A 56 5.12 -5.00 0.85
N LEU A 57 4.39 -5.11 1.95
CA LEU A 57 4.90 -5.45 3.27
C LEU A 57 4.74 -6.95 3.51
N VAL A 58 5.86 -7.67 3.58
CA VAL A 58 5.90 -9.11 3.87
C VAL A 58 6.54 -9.38 5.21
N GLY A 59 6.24 -10.52 5.82
CA GLY A 59 6.77 -10.90 7.13
C GLY A 59 6.04 -12.09 7.71
N GLY A 60 6.63 -12.73 8.73
CA GLY A 60 6.02 -13.88 9.41
C GLY A 60 4.65 -13.58 10.03
N SER A 61 3.92 -14.62 10.41
CA SER A 61 2.70 -14.43 11.20
C SER A 61 3.04 -13.77 12.53
N GLY A 62 2.26 -12.77 12.94
CA GLY A 62 2.48 -12.05 14.21
C GLY A 62 3.63 -11.02 14.20
N THR A 63 4.28 -10.73 13.07
CA THR A 63 5.35 -9.72 13.01
C THR A 63 4.86 -8.27 13.08
N GLY A 64 3.54 -8.04 13.10
CA GLY A 64 2.96 -6.71 13.29
C GLY A 64 2.53 -5.98 12.02
N LYS A 65 2.47 -6.63 10.85
CA LYS A 65 2.03 -6.01 9.57
C LYS A 65 0.68 -5.27 9.68
N THR A 66 -0.36 -5.96 10.18
CA THR A 66 -1.68 -5.36 10.39
C THR A 66 -1.65 -4.26 11.45
N VAL A 67 -0.80 -4.38 12.47
CA VAL A 67 -0.59 -3.33 13.47
C VAL A 67 0.02 -2.10 12.79
N LEU A 68 1.01 -2.27 11.92
CA LEU A 68 1.63 -1.18 11.16
C LEU A 68 0.62 -0.45 10.27
N LEU A 69 -0.26 -1.18 9.58
CA LEU A 69 -1.35 -0.58 8.79
C LEU A 69 -2.30 0.25 9.69
N ARG A 70 -2.68 -0.27 10.86
CA ARG A 70 -3.52 0.46 11.82
C ARG A 70 -2.83 1.72 12.37
N GLN A 71 -1.52 1.67 12.54
CA GLN A 71 -0.71 2.83 12.95
C GLN A 71 -0.67 3.89 11.85
N MET A 72 -0.53 3.50 10.58
CA MET A 72 -0.64 4.43 9.43
C MET A 72 -2.02 5.09 9.37
N LEU A 73 -3.09 4.37 9.74
CA LEU A 73 -4.45 4.91 9.81
C LEU A 73 -4.74 5.75 11.07
N GLY A 74 -3.80 5.83 12.01
CA GLY A 74 -4.03 6.48 13.31
C GLY A 74 -4.98 5.73 14.23
N LEU A 75 -5.32 4.48 13.93
CA LEU A 75 -6.18 3.63 14.77
C LEU A 75 -5.43 3.02 15.96
N GLU A 76 -4.10 2.97 15.87
CA GLU A 76 -3.21 2.47 16.92
C GLU A 76 -2.09 3.50 17.13
N VAL A 77 -1.83 3.88 18.39
CA VAL A 77 -0.76 4.84 18.71
C VAL A 77 0.51 4.06 19.08
N PRO A 78 1.67 4.34 18.46
CA PRO A 78 2.91 3.71 18.86
C PRO A 78 3.31 4.06 20.29
N THR A 79 4.09 3.18 20.92
CA THR A 79 4.65 3.42 22.25
C THR A 79 5.77 4.47 22.19
N ARG A 80 6.56 4.48 21.11
CA ARG A 80 7.58 5.50 20.78
C ARG A 80 7.75 5.63 19.28
N GLY A 81 8.39 6.71 18.85
CA GLY A 81 8.62 7.01 17.44
C GLY A 81 7.43 7.71 16.80
N GLU A 82 7.55 7.97 15.50
CA GLU A 82 6.63 8.83 14.76
C GLU A 82 6.15 8.13 13.49
N VAL A 83 4.89 8.39 13.14
CA VAL A 83 4.26 7.95 11.90
C VAL A 83 3.61 9.18 11.29
N GLU A 84 4.10 9.61 10.14
CA GLU A 84 3.53 10.68 9.33
C GLU A 84 2.93 10.07 8.06
N VAL A 85 1.71 10.52 7.72
CA VAL A 85 0.98 10.14 6.53
C VAL A 85 0.50 11.41 5.84
N LEU A 86 0.87 11.55 4.57
CA LEU A 86 0.55 12.72 3.74
C LEU A 86 1.01 14.05 4.36
N GLY A 87 2.16 14.02 5.04
CA GLY A 87 2.74 15.18 5.73
C GLY A 87 2.08 15.57 7.06
N GLU A 88 1.11 14.78 7.54
CA GLU A 88 0.46 14.99 8.84
C GLU A 88 0.72 13.79 9.77
N PRO A 89 0.82 13.98 11.10
CA PRO A 89 0.93 12.86 12.04
C PRO A 89 -0.27 11.91 11.91
N ALA A 90 -0.02 10.60 11.83
CA ALA A 90 -1.07 9.61 11.63
C ALA A 90 -2.13 9.63 12.73
N SER A 91 -1.78 10.00 13.96
CA SER A 91 -2.73 10.20 15.07
C SER A 91 -3.81 11.26 14.77
N GLN A 92 -3.61 12.11 13.78
CA GLN A 92 -4.58 13.11 13.32
C GLN A 92 -5.50 12.58 12.20
N MET A 93 -5.23 11.40 11.63
CA MET A 93 -6.05 10.78 10.59
C MET A 93 -7.45 10.38 11.08
N GLY A 94 -7.64 10.18 12.39
CA GLY A 94 -8.95 9.94 12.99
C GLY A 94 -9.86 11.18 13.09
N ARG A 95 -9.35 12.38 12.78
CA ARG A 95 -10.15 13.62 12.81
C ARG A 95 -11.12 13.66 11.61
N ARG A 96 -12.27 14.33 11.77
CA ARG A 96 -13.25 14.51 10.68
C ARG A 96 -12.58 15.08 9.43
N GLY A 97 -12.69 14.37 8.30
CA GLY A 97 -12.12 14.76 7.01
C GLY A 97 -10.66 14.35 6.77
N ALA A 98 -9.95 13.80 7.76
CA ALA A 98 -8.62 13.23 7.56
C ALA A 98 -8.70 11.75 7.12
N SER A 99 -9.70 11.02 7.61
CA SER A 99 -9.99 9.64 7.22
C SER A 99 -10.39 9.47 5.75
N SER A 100 -10.80 10.54 5.05
CA SER A 100 -11.08 10.49 3.61
C SER A 100 -9.82 10.49 2.75
N ARG A 101 -8.64 10.73 3.33
CA ARG A 101 -7.37 10.79 2.58
C ARG A 101 -6.66 9.45 2.47
N VAL A 102 -7.15 8.41 3.16
CA VAL A 102 -6.60 7.06 3.09
C VAL A 102 -7.73 6.08 2.83
N GLY A 103 -7.66 5.36 1.71
CA GLY A 103 -8.56 4.25 1.41
C GLY A 103 -8.07 2.98 2.08
N MET A 104 -8.98 2.13 2.55
CA MET A 104 -8.62 0.82 3.09
C MET A 104 -9.50 -0.30 2.54
N LEU A 105 -8.84 -1.36 2.07
CA LEU A 105 -9.45 -2.65 1.77
C LEU A 105 -9.03 -3.64 2.86
N PHE A 106 -10.00 -4.19 3.58
CA PHE A 106 -9.79 -5.23 4.58
C PHE A 106 -9.79 -6.62 3.94
N GLN A 107 -9.13 -7.58 4.58
CA GLN A 107 -9.01 -8.97 4.11
C GLN A 107 -10.33 -9.61 3.65
N HIS A 108 -11.44 -9.39 4.36
CA HIS A 108 -12.75 -9.94 3.99
C HIS A 108 -13.66 -8.95 3.26
N GLY A 109 -13.12 -7.85 2.75
CA GLY A 109 -13.85 -6.71 2.18
C GLY A 109 -14.58 -5.87 3.24
N ALA A 110 -15.17 -6.50 4.26
CA ALA A 110 -15.91 -5.87 5.36
C ALA A 110 -17.04 -4.96 4.85
N LEU A 111 -17.81 -5.42 3.86
CA LEU A 111 -19.01 -4.71 3.39
C LEU A 111 -20.11 -4.77 4.44
N PHE A 112 -20.90 -3.71 4.56
CA PHE A 112 -22.10 -3.68 5.38
C PHE A 112 -23.16 -4.57 4.73
N SER A 113 -23.51 -5.68 5.39
CA SER A 113 -24.52 -6.64 4.93
C SER A 113 -25.91 -6.04 4.80
N ALA A 114 -26.20 -4.97 5.56
CA ALA A 114 -27.47 -4.25 5.52
C ALA A 114 -27.59 -3.28 4.33
N PHE A 115 -26.52 -3.03 3.59
CA PHE A 115 -26.49 -2.07 2.50
C PHE A 115 -26.32 -2.75 1.15
N SER A 116 -26.91 -2.16 0.11
CA SER A 116 -26.63 -2.54 -1.28
C SER A 116 -25.15 -2.29 -1.62
N VAL A 117 -24.67 -2.86 -2.72
CA VAL A 117 -23.35 -2.56 -3.27
C VAL A 117 -23.14 -1.05 -3.44
N LEU A 118 -24.11 -0.37 -4.04
CA LEU A 118 -23.98 1.06 -4.30
C LEU A 118 -24.00 1.89 -3.01
N ASP A 119 -24.80 1.48 -2.02
CA ASP A 119 -24.83 2.16 -0.72
C ASP A 119 -23.54 1.92 0.09
N ASN A 120 -22.93 0.73 -0.03
CA ASN A 120 -21.62 0.46 0.54
C ASN A 120 -20.55 1.42 0.00
N ILE A 121 -20.54 1.66 -1.31
CA ILE A 121 -19.60 2.57 -1.96
C ILE A 121 -19.92 4.03 -1.61
N ALA A 122 -21.20 4.42 -1.63
CA ALA A 122 -21.64 5.79 -1.35
C ALA A 122 -21.55 6.18 0.13
N PHE A 123 -21.33 5.22 1.04
CA PHE A 123 -21.44 5.44 2.48
C PHE A 123 -20.57 6.61 2.97
N ALA A 124 -19.26 6.60 2.66
CA ALA A 124 -18.34 7.63 3.12
C ALA A 124 -18.68 9.03 2.56
N LEU A 125 -19.10 9.09 1.29
CA LEU A 125 -19.52 10.33 0.62
C LEU A 125 -20.74 10.96 1.30
N ARG A 126 -21.72 10.13 1.71
CA ARG A 126 -22.92 10.58 2.41
C ARG A 126 -22.63 10.96 3.86
N GLU A 127 -21.88 10.15 4.58
CA GLU A 127 -21.58 10.34 6.00
C GLU A 127 -20.77 11.62 6.25
N LEU A 128 -19.78 11.88 5.39
CA LEU A 128 -18.97 13.09 5.47
C LEU A 128 -19.66 14.33 4.88
N LYS A 129 -20.87 14.16 4.31
CA LYS A 129 -21.67 15.22 3.66
C LYS A 129 -20.87 16.05 2.65
N THR A 130 -19.93 15.41 1.96
CA THR A 130 -19.10 16.07 0.95
C THR A 130 -19.89 16.38 -0.31
N LEU A 131 -20.95 15.61 -0.58
CA LEU A 131 -21.83 15.78 -1.72
C LEU A 131 -23.31 15.60 -1.34
N PRO A 132 -24.24 16.23 -2.08
CA PRO A 132 -25.66 15.87 -2.06
C PRO A 132 -25.87 14.37 -2.33
N THR A 133 -26.90 13.78 -1.72
CA THR A 133 -27.17 12.33 -1.77
C THR A 133 -27.27 11.77 -3.20
N ALA A 134 -27.89 12.53 -4.12
CA ALA A 134 -28.00 12.13 -5.53
C ALA A 134 -26.61 12.04 -6.18
N LEU A 135 -25.79 13.09 -6.04
CA LEU A 135 -24.43 13.10 -6.56
C LEU A 135 -23.53 12.03 -5.92
N ALA A 136 -23.69 11.75 -4.62
CA ALA A 136 -22.98 10.66 -3.96
C ALA A 136 -23.30 9.29 -4.58
N ARG A 137 -24.55 9.09 -5.03
CA ARG A 137 -24.98 7.87 -5.73
C ARG A 137 -24.36 7.78 -7.13
N ASP A 138 -24.29 8.91 -7.85
CA ASP A 138 -23.68 8.97 -9.18
C ASP A 138 -22.17 8.70 -9.12
N VAL A 139 -21.46 9.32 -8.16
CA VAL A 139 -20.04 9.04 -7.91
C VAL A 139 -19.83 7.57 -7.56
N ALA A 140 -20.66 7.00 -6.69
CA ALA A 140 -20.58 5.58 -6.35
C ALA A 140 -20.80 4.67 -7.57
N MET A 141 -21.66 5.07 -8.51
CA MET A 141 -21.87 4.33 -9.76
C MET A 141 -20.63 4.36 -10.64
N VAL A 142 -19.98 5.53 -10.76
CA VAL A 142 -18.71 5.66 -11.48
C VAL A 142 -17.64 4.75 -10.85
N LYS A 143 -17.49 4.78 -9.52
CA LYS A 143 -16.53 3.92 -8.81
C LYS A 143 -16.82 2.43 -8.97
N LEU A 144 -18.10 2.05 -9.01
CA LEU A 144 -18.52 0.67 -9.29
C LEU A 144 -18.09 0.22 -10.69
N GLN A 145 -18.27 1.07 -11.69
CA GLN A 145 -17.88 0.78 -13.07
C GLN A 145 -16.35 0.76 -13.24
N MET A 146 -15.63 1.64 -12.53
CA MET A 146 -14.15 1.65 -12.53
C MET A 146 -13.54 0.33 -12.07
N VAL A 147 -14.21 -0.42 -11.18
CA VAL A 147 -13.76 -1.75 -10.75
C VAL A 147 -14.28 -2.89 -11.65
N GLY A 148 -14.82 -2.56 -12.82
CA GLY A 148 -15.29 -3.50 -13.83
C GLY A 148 -16.62 -4.19 -13.49
N LEU A 149 -17.42 -3.63 -12.58
CA LEU A 149 -18.77 -4.14 -12.27
C LEU A 149 -19.85 -3.40 -13.06
N LYS A 150 -20.94 -4.10 -13.38
CA LYS A 150 -22.03 -3.54 -14.18
C LYS A 150 -22.93 -2.67 -13.31
N ALA A 151 -23.59 -1.69 -13.91
CA ALA A 151 -24.53 -0.81 -13.17
C ALA A 151 -25.62 -1.58 -12.42
N GLN A 152 -26.11 -2.69 -13.01
CA GLN A 152 -27.11 -3.57 -12.39
C GLN A 152 -26.60 -4.26 -11.10
N ASP A 153 -25.28 -4.44 -10.95
CA ASP A 153 -24.70 -5.03 -9.75
C ASP A 153 -24.81 -4.09 -8.54
N GLY A 154 -25.02 -2.79 -8.77
CA GLY A 154 -25.16 -1.79 -7.71
C GLY A 154 -26.36 -2.04 -6.77
N ALA A 155 -27.39 -2.73 -7.25
CA ALA A 155 -28.58 -3.06 -6.46
C ALA A 155 -28.45 -4.37 -5.67
N LYS A 156 -27.41 -5.17 -5.92
CA LYS A 156 -27.20 -6.45 -5.23
C LYS A 156 -26.84 -6.23 -3.77
N MET A 157 -27.13 -7.22 -2.94
CA MET A 157 -26.66 -7.27 -1.56
C MET A 157 -25.33 -8.02 -1.51
N PRO A 158 -24.47 -7.80 -0.49
CA PRO A 158 -23.19 -8.50 -0.36
C PRO A 158 -23.30 -10.04 -0.38
N ALA A 159 -24.43 -10.58 0.07
CA ALA A 159 -24.70 -12.02 0.03
C ALA A 159 -24.89 -12.58 -1.39
N ASP A 160 -25.21 -11.74 -2.37
CA ASP A 160 -25.43 -12.13 -3.77
C ASP A 160 -24.16 -12.03 -4.62
N LEU A 161 -23.02 -11.68 -4.01
CA LEU A 161 -21.76 -11.41 -4.69
C LEU A 161 -20.83 -12.63 -4.61
N SER A 162 -20.08 -12.87 -5.69
CA SER A 162 -18.91 -13.75 -5.61
C SER A 162 -17.79 -13.12 -4.78
N GLY A 163 -16.83 -13.92 -4.31
CA GLY A 163 -15.67 -13.42 -3.56
C GLY A 163 -14.92 -12.31 -4.31
N GLY A 164 -14.68 -12.48 -5.62
CA GLY A 164 -14.05 -11.46 -6.46
C GLY A 164 -14.87 -10.17 -6.57
N MET A 165 -16.20 -10.29 -6.70
CA MET A 165 -17.09 -9.12 -6.69
C MET A 165 -17.03 -8.39 -5.34
N VAL A 166 -17.01 -9.10 -4.20
CA VAL A 166 -16.87 -8.49 -2.87
C VAL A 166 -15.58 -7.67 -2.78
N LYS A 167 -14.45 -8.21 -3.26
CA LYS A 167 -13.16 -7.50 -3.26
C LYS A 167 -13.19 -6.26 -4.15
N ARG A 168 -13.77 -6.36 -5.36
CA ARG A 168 -13.93 -5.21 -6.27
C ARG A 168 -14.83 -4.13 -5.68
N VAL A 169 -15.95 -4.48 -5.04
CA VAL A 169 -16.81 -3.51 -4.34
C VAL A 169 -16.08 -2.87 -3.15
N ALA A 170 -15.31 -3.66 -2.39
CA ALA A 170 -14.50 -3.13 -1.30
C ALA A 170 -13.42 -2.15 -1.80
N LEU A 171 -12.81 -2.44 -2.96
CA LEU A 171 -11.87 -1.53 -3.63
C LEU A 171 -12.56 -0.25 -4.10
N ALA A 172 -13.73 -0.35 -4.75
CA ALA A 172 -14.51 0.81 -5.17
C ALA A 172 -14.89 1.70 -3.98
N ARG A 173 -15.27 1.10 -2.85
CA ARG A 173 -15.53 1.81 -1.60
C ARG A 173 -14.27 2.49 -1.07
N ALA A 174 -13.13 1.81 -1.08
CA ALA A 174 -11.86 2.39 -0.64
C ALA A 174 -11.45 3.58 -1.51
N LEU A 175 -11.78 3.55 -2.80
CA LEU A 175 -11.52 4.63 -3.77
C LEU A 175 -12.61 5.70 -3.82
N ALA A 176 -13.68 5.58 -3.04
CA ALA A 176 -14.86 6.44 -3.16
C ALA A 176 -14.55 7.92 -2.95
N MET A 177 -13.55 8.23 -2.10
CA MET A 177 -13.11 9.57 -1.77
C MET A 177 -11.87 10.04 -2.55
N ASP A 178 -11.44 9.28 -3.57
CA ASP A 178 -10.19 9.54 -4.32
C ASP A 178 -8.95 9.73 -3.44
N PRO A 179 -8.64 8.73 -2.57
CA PRO A 179 -7.55 8.88 -1.62
C PRO A 179 -6.19 8.82 -2.33
N PRO A 180 -5.21 9.67 -1.95
CA PRO A 180 -3.84 9.58 -2.44
C PRO A 180 -3.08 8.33 -1.95
N LEU A 181 -3.54 7.70 -0.86
CA LEU A 181 -2.96 6.49 -0.28
C LEU A 181 -4.02 5.40 -0.13
N LEU A 182 -3.72 4.21 -0.63
CA LEU A 182 -4.56 3.02 -0.51
C LEU A 182 -3.83 1.94 0.31
N LEU A 183 -4.46 1.47 1.37
CA LEU A 183 -3.98 0.36 2.18
C LEU A 183 -4.77 -0.91 1.86
N LEU A 184 -4.07 -1.98 1.51
CA LEU A 184 -4.66 -3.26 1.14
C LEU A 184 -4.18 -4.34 2.11
N ASP A 185 -5.09 -4.95 2.86
CA ASP A 185 -4.77 -6.09 3.73
C ASP A 185 -5.24 -7.38 3.07
N GLU A 186 -4.31 -8.18 2.57
CA GLU A 186 -4.54 -9.48 1.92
C GLU A 186 -5.60 -9.40 0.79
N PRO A 187 -5.36 -8.57 -0.24
CA PRO A 187 -6.39 -8.23 -1.23
C PRO A 187 -6.88 -9.43 -2.04
N THR A 188 -5.99 -10.35 -2.41
CA THR A 188 -6.30 -11.54 -3.21
C THR A 188 -6.65 -12.77 -2.37
N ALA A 189 -6.55 -12.70 -1.03
CA ALA A 189 -6.85 -13.83 -0.18
C ALA A 189 -8.31 -14.30 -0.32
N GLY A 190 -8.47 -15.61 -0.53
CA GLY A 190 -9.76 -16.29 -0.69
C GLY A 190 -10.32 -16.25 -2.12
N LEU A 191 -9.59 -15.68 -3.08
CA LEU A 191 -9.92 -15.75 -4.50
C LEU A 191 -9.31 -17.01 -5.13
N ASP A 192 -9.96 -17.52 -6.18
CA ASP A 192 -9.32 -18.47 -7.08
C ASP A 192 -8.21 -17.78 -7.92
N PRO A 193 -7.32 -18.54 -8.57
CA PRO A 193 -6.21 -17.96 -9.33
C PRO A 193 -6.64 -16.97 -10.41
N SER A 194 -7.66 -17.31 -11.21
CA SER A 194 -8.16 -16.42 -12.28
C SER A 194 -8.73 -15.13 -11.71
N ALA A 195 -9.52 -15.20 -10.64
CA ALA A 195 -10.06 -14.01 -9.99
C ALA A 195 -8.98 -13.15 -9.31
N SER A 196 -7.87 -13.77 -8.88
CA SER A 196 -6.71 -13.06 -8.31
C SER A 196 -5.95 -12.30 -9.40
N ASP A 197 -5.70 -12.93 -10.54
CA ASP A 197 -5.06 -12.31 -11.70
C ASP A 197 -5.86 -11.12 -12.21
N ASP A 198 -7.17 -11.30 -12.41
CA ASP A 198 -8.10 -10.24 -12.77
C ASP A 198 -8.06 -9.05 -11.79
N PHE A 199 -7.94 -9.33 -10.49
CA PHE A 199 -7.89 -8.30 -9.45
C PHE A 199 -6.54 -7.56 -9.46
N CYS A 200 -5.44 -8.28 -9.69
CA CYS A 200 -4.12 -7.69 -9.87
C CYS A 200 -4.06 -6.81 -11.12
N GLU A 201 -4.61 -7.26 -12.24
CA GLU A 201 -4.70 -6.44 -13.46
C GLU A 201 -5.50 -5.16 -13.22
N LEU A 202 -6.66 -5.27 -12.56
CA LEU A 202 -7.45 -4.11 -12.18
C LEU A 202 -6.65 -3.11 -11.34
N LEU A 203 -5.97 -3.57 -10.28
CA LEU A 203 -5.16 -2.71 -9.43
C LEU A 203 -4.02 -2.04 -10.19
N ARG A 204 -3.36 -2.78 -11.08
CA ARG A 204 -2.27 -2.26 -11.91
C ARG A 204 -2.74 -1.15 -12.82
N SER A 205 -3.88 -1.34 -13.49
CA SER A 205 -4.49 -0.32 -14.35
C SER A 205 -4.89 0.92 -13.55
N LEU A 206 -5.56 0.74 -12.42
CA LEU A 206 -5.95 1.86 -11.54
C LEU A 206 -4.72 2.63 -11.02
N HIS A 207 -3.66 1.93 -10.66
CA HIS A 207 -2.41 2.56 -10.24
C HIS A 207 -1.79 3.42 -11.36
N GLN A 208 -1.73 2.90 -12.59
CA GLN A 208 -1.19 3.61 -13.75
C GLN A 208 -2.05 4.82 -14.15
N GLU A 209 -3.37 4.70 -14.11
CA GLU A 209 -4.30 5.76 -14.54
C GLU A 209 -4.45 6.87 -13.49
N LEU A 210 -4.43 6.54 -12.20
CA LEU A 210 -4.73 7.47 -11.11
C LEU A 210 -3.50 7.91 -10.32
N GLY A 211 -2.33 7.32 -10.55
CA GLY A 211 -1.09 7.62 -9.81
C GLY A 211 -1.19 7.27 -8.32
N LEU A 212 -1.93 6.21 -7.98
CA LEU A 212 -2.18 5.81 -6.59
C LEU A 212 -0.89 5.39 -5.88
N THR A 213 -0.74 5.79 -4.63
CA THR A 213 0.25 5.16 -3.74
C THR A 213 -0.43 4.02 -3.01
N VAL A 214 0.15 2.83 -3.04
CA VAL A 214 -0.46 1.62 -2.48
C VAL A 214 0.49 0.96 -1.48
N VAL A 215 -0.04 0.61 -0.30
CA VAL A 215 0.65 -0.25 0.66
C VAL A 215 -0.16 -1.51 0.80
N MET A 216 0.44 -2.64 0.45
CA MET A 216 -0.21 -3.94 0.47
C MET A 216 0.46 -4.85 1.48
N VAL A 217 -0.33 -5.51 2.31
CA VAL A 217 0.10 -6.67 3.09
C VAL A 217 -0.37 -7.90 2.33
N THR A 218 0.57 -8.77 1.98
CA THR A 218 0.26 -10.04 1.30
C THR A 218 1.21 -11.14 1.75
N HIS A 219 0.72 -12.37 1.76
CA HIS A 219 1.56 -13.57 1.81
C HIS A 219 1.62 -14.30 0.46
N ASP A 220 0.83 -13.87 -0.52
CA ASP A 220 0.83 -14.41 -1.86
C ASP A 220 1.96 -13.81 -2.71
N LEU A 221 2.81 -14.69 -3.23
CA LEU A 221 3.97 -14.33 -4.03
C LEU A 221 3.59 -13.86 -5.42
N ASP A 222 2.54 -14.44 -6.01
CA ASP A 222 2.11 -14.12 -7.36
C ASP A 222 1.59 -12.67 -7.38
N THR A 223 0.71 -12.33 -6.43
CA THR A 223 0.26 -10.95 -6.20
C THR A 223 1.44 -9.99 -5.92
N LEU A 224 2.43 -10.42 -5.12
CA LEU A 224 3.59 -9.60 -4.80
C LEU A 224 4.40 -9.27 -6.05
N PHE A 225 4.78 -10.26 -6.85
CA PHE A 225 5.58 -10.03 -8.05
C PHE A 225 4.80 -9.32 -9.16
N ALA A 226 3.48 -9.56 -9.24
CA ALA A 226 2.62 -8.95 -10.25
C ALA A 226 2.37 -7.44 -10.03
N LEU A 227 2.43 -6.95 -8.79
CA LEU A 227 2.03 -5.57 -8.43
C LEU A 227 3.14 -4.72 -7.84
N SER A 228 4.09 -5.31 -7.10
CA SER A 228 4.97 -4.53 -6.22
C SER A 228 6.06 -3.82 -7.00
N THR A 229 6.09 -2.49 -6.91
CA THR A 229 7.27 -1.70 -7.29
C THR A 229 8.41 -1.88 -6.28
N ARG A 230 8.06 -2.10 -5.02
CA ARG A 230 9.01 -2.25 -3.91
C ARG A 230 8.44 -3.21 -2.86
N VAL A 231 9.31 -3.95 -2.22
CA VAL A 231 8.98 -4.86 -1.12
C VAL A 231 9.69 -4.38 0.14
N ALA A 232 9.03 -4.46 1.29
CA ALA A 232 9.63 -4.28 2.61
C ALA A 232 9.42 -5.55 3.42
N VAL A 233 10.51 -6.08 3.99
CA VAL A 233 10.47 -7.31 4.79
C VAL A 233 10.49 -6.94 6.27
N LEU A 234 9.39 -7.24 6.96
CA LEU A 234 9.22 -7.08 8.39
C LEU A 234 9.60 -8.39 9.12
N ALA A 235 10.79 -8.39 9.71
CA ALA A 235 11.33 -9.48 10.53
C ALA A 235 12.15 -8.89 11.69
N ASP A 236 12.42 -9.67 12.73
CA ASP A 236 13.18 -9.20 13.90
C ASP A 236 12.68 -7.87 14.47
N LYS A 237 11.35 -7.67 14.42
CA LYS A 237 10.62 -6.48 14.89
C LYS A 237 10.91 -5.18 14.12
N ARG A 238 11.57 -5.24 12.95
CA ARG A 238 11.91 -4.07 12.12
C ARG A 238 11.84 -4.39 10.62
N VAL A 239 11.95 -3.36 9.79
CA VAL A 239 12.18 -3.57 8.35
C VAL A 239 13.64 -3.96 8.16
N ILE A 240 13.91 -5.22 7.84
CA ILE A 240 15.28 -5.75 7.69
C ILE A 240 15.88 -5.47 6.31
N THR A 241 15.02 -5.33 5.30
CA THR A 241 15.39 -4.97 3.93
C THR A 241 14.20 -4.35 3.22
N SER A 242 14.46 -3.44 2.29
CA SER A 242 13.46 -2.89 1.40
C SER A 242 14.07 -2.50 0.06
N GLY A 243 13.42 -2.87 -1.04
CA GLY A 243 13.93 -2.64 -2.39
C GLY A 243 13.05 -3.31 -3.45
N PRO A 244 13.46 -3.31 -4.72
CA PRO A 244 12.77 -4.03 -5.78
C PRO A 244 12.58 -5.52 -5.43
N PRO A 245 11.47 -6.16 -5.86
CA PRO A 245 11.18 -7.55 -5.52
C PRO A 245 12.33 -8.53 -5.81
N ALA A 246 13.00 -8.37 -6.95
CA ALA A 246 14.11 -9.24 -7.36
C ALA A 246 15.32 -9.14 -6.41
N GLU A 247 15.66 -7.94 -5.95
CA GLU A 247 16.76 -7.74 -5.00
C GLU A 247 16.40 -8.31 -3.63
N VAL A 248 15.20 -8.01 -3.13
CA VAL A 248 14.70 -8.48 -1.83
C VAL A 248 14.61 -10.01 -1.78
N ALA A 249 14.26 -10.66 -2.90
CA ALA A 249 14.21 -12.13 -2.98
C ALA A 249 15.58 -12.79 -2.78
N THR A 250 16.67 -12.09 -3.08
CA THR A 250 18.05 -12.56 -2.90
C THR A 250 18.68 -12.16 -1.56
N PHE A 251 17.99 -11.33 -0.78
CA PHE A 251 18.50 -10.85 0.50
C PHE A 251 18.74 -12.01 1.47
N ASP A 252 19.92 -12.04 2.10
CA ASP A 252 20.31 -13.17 2.93
C ASP A 252 19.70 -13.12 4.33
N HIS A 253 18.55 -13.75 4.50
CA HIS A 253 17.88 -13.86 5.79
C HIS A 253 17.05 -15.14 5.88
N PRO A 254 16.93 -15.79 7.06
CA PRO A 254 16.12 -17.00 7.20
C PRO A 254 14.69 -16.84 6.67
N PHE A 255 14.04 -15.71 6.98
CA PHE A 255 12.70 -15.41 6.48
C PHE A 255 12.65 -15.32 4.94
N THR A 256 13.55 -14.56 4.31
CA THR A 256 13.54 -14.37 2.84
C THR A 256 13.84 -15.67 2.11
N ARG A 257 14.78 -16.49 2.63
CA ARG A 257 15.05 -17.83 2.11
C ARG A 257 13.79 -18.71 2.16
N THR A 258 13.12 -18.79 3.31
CA THR A 258 11.90 -19.62 3.42
C THR A 258 10.75 -19.07 2.57
N TYR A 259 10.56 -17.75 2.55
CA TYR A 259 9.45 -17.10 1.86
C TYR A 259 9.61 -17.13 0.33
N PHE A 260 10.77 -16.75 -0.21
CA PHE A 260 11.02 -16.68 -1.65
C PHE A 260 11.65 -17.94 -2.25
N GLN A 261 12.35 -18.77 -1.48
CA GLN A 261 13.03 -19.97 -2.01
C GLN A 261 12.30 -21.28 -1.68
N GLY A 262 11.11 -21.21 -1.09
CA GLY A 262 10.16 -22.33 -1.05
C GLY A 262 9.63 -22.69 -2.44
N GLU A 263 8.96 -23.84 -2.59
CA GLU A 263 8.46 -24.32 -3.90
C GLU A 263 7.62 -23.29 -4.66
N ARG A 264 6.81 -22.51 -3.94
CA ARG A 264 5.98 -21.44 -4.53
C ARG A 264 6.82 -20.26 -5.02
N GLY A 265 7.78 -19.81 -4.23
CA GLY A 265 8.63 -18.68 -4.61
C GLY A 265 9.61 -19.01 -5.73
N ARG A 266 10.09 -20.26 -5.83
CA ARG A 266 10.89 -20.70 -6.99
C ARG A 266 10.10 -20.66 -8.29
N ARG A 267 8.79 -20.94 -8.27
CA ARG A 267 7.94 -20.85 -9.46
C ARG A 267 7.70 -19.40 -9.86
N ALA A 268 7.39 -18.53 -8.90
CA ALA A 268 7.14 -17.12 -9.17
C ALA A 268 8.40 -16.34 -9.59
N VAL A 269 9.59 -16.67 -9.05
CA VAL A 269 10.86 -16.01 -9.41
C VAL A 269 11.33 -16.37 -10.82
N VAL A 270 11.01 -17.56 -11.33
CA VAL A 270 11.39 -18.01 -12.68
C VAL A 270 10.65 -17.25 -13.78
N GLU A 271 9.50 -16.65 -13.48
CA GLU A 271 8.69 -15.87 -14.43
C GLU A 271 9.06 -14.37 -14.50
N LEU A 272 10.04 -13.92 -13.71
CA LEU A 272 10.48 -12.52 -13.75
C LEU A 272 11.34 -12.24 -15.00
N PRO A 273 11.12 -11.11 -15.72
CA PRO A 273 12.07 -10.63 -16.70
C PRO A 273 13.41 -10.29 -16.01
N PRO A 274 14.57 -10.47 -16.69
CA PRO A 274 15.87 -10.23 -16.10
C PRO A 274 15.98 -8.77 -15.62
N ALA A 275 16.55 -8.59 -14.42
CA ALA A 275 16.80 -7.26 -13.87
C ALA A 275 17.64 -6.42 -14.86
N PRO A 276 17.35 -5.12 -15.02
CA PRO A 276 18.19 -4.24 -15.82
C PRO A 276 19.60 -4.23 -15.24
N PRO A 277 20.65 -4.21 -16.08
CA PRO A 277 22.02 -4.22 -15.59
C PRO A 277 22.27 -3.02 -14.67
N SER A 278 22.76 -3.29 -13.47
CA SER A 278 23.21 -2.25 -12.55
C SER A 278 24.28 -1.39 -13.24
N ALA A 279 24.09 -0.08 -13.21
CA ALA A 279 25.08 0.85 -13.72
C ALA A 279 26.41 0.61 -12.98
N PRO A 280 27.55 0.54 -13.70
CA PRO A 280 28.83 0.28 -13.06
C PRO A 280 29.13 1.42 -12.08
N ALA A 281 29.50 1.05 -10.85
CA ALA A 281 30.03 1.96 -9.87
C ALA A 281 31.26 2.66 -10.46
N ASP A 282 31.15 3.97 -10.71
CA ASP A 282 32.24 4.82 -11.18
C ASP A 282 33.28 4.93 -10.05
N ASN A 283 34.20 3.97 -10.00
CA ASN A 283 35.35 4.04 -9.12
C ASN A 283 36.40 4.96 -9.76
N ARG A 284 36.24 6.27 -9.54
CA ARG A 284 37.33 7.23 -9.72
C ARG A 284 37.88 7.61 -8.37
N THR A 285 38.92 6.87 -7.99
CA THR A 285 39.89 7.23 -6.97
C THR A 285 41.05 7.96 -7.66
N HIS A 286 41.27 9.22 -7.27
CA HIS A 286 42.39 10.13 -7.58
C HIS A 286 42.59 10.66 -9.01
#